data_AF-A0A4E9DVZ3-F1
#
_entry.id   AF-A0A4E9DVZ3-F1
#
_cell.length_a   1.000
_cell.length_b   1.000
_cell.length_c   1.000
_cell.angle_alpha   90.00
_cell.angle_beta   90.00
_cell.angle_gamma   90.00
#
_symmetry.space_group_name_H-M   'P 1'
#
loop_
_entity.id
_entity.type
_entity.pdbx_description
1 polymer ?
#
loop_
_entity_poly.entity_id
_entity_poly.type
_entity_poly.pdbx_seq_one_letter_code
_entity_poly.pdbx_strand_id
1 'polypeptide(L)'
;MSETLENQEAILRTCSYHRRIYYFPLLQTNPRKAPDTLFKCSLTTSSSLAPQTTNDTASIYKLPPEVISDIVLLLDVKSFHNFRDTSHQLRCIANGIPQYRHVAQHGFEGIKALARTGLSPHVTYDNLYRVLNTEKCTMCGEFGSLLFLPTCTRCCYNCLREESELAVVENHHVYHLGILLDHIMDGDIPSRTDCRILTMQNWANPMMMRKDTAGILATDIPRRIRLLAHIEGNRRVDLHKGWLHYRSAACIAYPTPNWWKMKVERGVSCKGCEKAFVSGRFGAMSQGFALSDIPRNCVERDMSFSVAGFQRHFESCEHATKILEASEHGSKDTNDSKTIKNGGRLIGRPEMCEYTTWHQFEFNAWVERVDGL
;
A
#
# COMPACT_ATOMS: atom_id res chain seq x y z
N MET A 1 4.01 -15.52 -34.55
CA MET A 1 4.33 -14.58 -33.44
C MET A 1 3.26 -13.49 -33.26
N SER A 2 2.66 -12.93 -34.33
CA SER A 2 1.59 -11.92 -34.17
C SER A 2 0.30 -12.51 -33.60
N GLU A 3 -0.14 -13.68 -34.07
CA GLU A 3 -1.39 -14.33 -33.66
C GLU A 3 -1.43 -14.69 -32.17
N THR A 4 -0.31 -15.14 -31.60
CA THR A 4 -0.16 -15.39 -30.16
C THR A 4 -0.22 -14.12 -29.32
N LEU A 5 0.28 -13.00 -29.85
CA LEU A 5 0.28 -11.71 -29.15
C LEU A 5 -1.12 -11.07 -29.22
N GLU A 6 -1.78 -11.15 -30.37
CA GLU A 6 -3.16 -10.70 -30.55
C GLU A 6 -4.12 -11.47 -29.64
N ASN A 7 -3.93 -12.78 -29.50
CA ASN A 7 -4.71 -13.60 -28.57
C ASN A 7 -4.47 -13.19 -27.10
N GLN A 8 -3.22 -12.94 -26.70
CA GLN A 8 -2.91 -12.44 -25.34
C GLN A 8 -3.55 -11.08 -25.06
N GLU A 9 -3.54 -10.16 -26.03
CA GLU A 9 -4.15 -8.85 -25.89
C GLU A 9 -5.68 -8.94 -25.86
N ALA A 10 -6.28 -9.82 -26.65
CA ALA A 10 -7.71 -10.11 -26.61
C ALA A 10 -8.13 -10.67 -25.24
N ILE A 11 -7.37 -11.63 -24.68
CA ILE A 11 -7.59 -12.18 -23.34
C ILE A 11 -7.53 -11.07 -22.29
N LEU A 12 -6.46 -10.26 -22.31
CA LEU A 12 -6.27 -9.18 -21.34
C LEU A 12 -7.41 -8.16 -21.43
N ARG A 13 -7.77 -7.70 -22.63
CA ARG A 13 -8.85 -6.73 -22.86
C ARG A 13 -10.22 -7.26 -22.40
N THR A 14 -10.49 -8.52 -22.68
CA THR A 14 -11.80 -9.13 -22.46
C THR A 14 -12.00 -9.54 -21.00
N CYS A 15 -10.98 -10.15 -20.38
CA CYS A 15 -11.12 -10.84 -19.11
C CYS A 15 -10.51 -10.09 -17.92
N SER A 16 -9.83 -8.96 -18.14
CA SER A 16 -9.23 -8.17 -17.06
C SER A 16 -9.88 -6.78 -16.91
N TYR A 17 -9.65 -6.14 -15.76
CA TYR A 17 -10.01 -4.75 -15.52
C TYR A 17 -9.08 -4.11 -14.48
N HIS A 18 -9.05 -2.78 -14.41
CA HIS A 18 -8.30 -2.09 -13.36
C HIS A 18 -9.18 -1.85 -12.13
N ARG A 19 -8.84 -2.55 -11.03
CA ARG A 19 -9.49 -2.35 -9.74
C ARG A 19 -9.02 -1.03 -9.11
N ARG A 20 -10.00 -0.25 -8.64
CA ARG A 20 -9.82 1.00 -7.89
C ARG A 20 -10.31 0.86 -6.44
N ILE A 21 -11.22 -0.08 -6.18
CA ILE A 21 -11.82 -0.32 -4.87
C ILE A 21 -11.65 -1.80 -4.51
N TYR A 22 -11.13 -2.04 -3.32
CA TYR A 22 -10.82 -3.36 -2.76
C TYR A 22 -11.87 -3.75 -1.71
N TYR A 23 -11.91 -5.02 -1.29
CA TYR A 23 -12.76 -5.44 -0.16
C TYR A 23 -12.38 -4.66 1.09
N PHE A 24 -11.07 -4.61 1.34
CA PHE A 24 -10.44 -3.73 2.30
C PHE A 24 -9.85 -2.52 1.59
N PRO A 25 -10.57 -1.36 1.52
CA PRO A 25 -10.05 -0.11 1.05
C PRO A 25 -8.61 0.14 1.46
N LEU A 26 -7.78 0.30 0.44
CA LEU A 26 -6.47 0.90 0.55
C LEU A 26 -6.63 2.39 0.88
N LEU A 27 -5.57 2.99 1.42
CA LEU A 27 -5.51 4.43 1.57
C LEU A 27 -5.71 5.11 0.22
N GLN A 28 -6.76 5.92 0.14
CA GLN A 28 -7.08 6.62 -1.10
C GLN A 28 -6.34 7.94 -1.15
N THR A 29 -5.46 8.08 -2.13
CA THR A 29 -4.90 9.36 -2.53
C THR A 29 -5.65 9.86 -3.76
N ASN A 30 -6.03 11.13 -3.77
CA ASN A 30 -6.68 11.71 -4.94
C ASN A 30 -5.64 11.78 -6.07
N PRO A 31 -5.82 11.10 -7.22
CA PRO A 31 -4.85 11.05 -8.30
C PRO A 31 -4.81 12.38 -9.06
N ARG A 32 -4.39 13.45 -8.38
CA ARG A 32 -4.00 14.70 -9.01
C ARG A 32 -2.59 14.53 -9.53
N LYS A 33 -2.37 14.97 -10.77
CA LYS A 33 -1.03 15.18 -11.32
C LYS A 33 -0.20 15.91 -10.28
N ALA A 34 1.06 15.52 -10.16
CA ALA A 34 2.03 16.24 -9.38
C ALA A 34 1.94 17.73 -9.76
N PRO A 35 1.79 18.67 -8.81
CA PRO A 35 1.70 20.09 -9.14
C PRO A 35 2.85 20.50 -10.04
N ASP A 36 2.57 21.21 -11.13
CA ASP A 36 3.62 21.70 -12.06
C ASP A 36 4.65 22.57 -11.33
N THR A 37 4.25 23.17 -10.21
CA THR A 37 5.11 23.93 -9.29
C THR A 37 6.22 23.10 -8.64
N LEU A 38 6.10 21.76 -8.59
CA LEU A 38 7.16 20.89 -8.07
C LEU A 38 8.41 20.92 -8.94
N PHE A 39 8.24 21.03 -10.26
CA PHE A 39 9.34 21.02 -11.24
C PHE A 39 9.76 22.42 -11.71
N LYS A 40 9.06 23.46 -11.24
CA LYS A 40 9.29 24.83 -11.68
C LYS A 40 10.57 25.38 -11.04
N CYS A 41 11.67 25.32 -11.79
CA CYS A 41 12.91 26.04 -11.54
C CYS A 41 13.33 26.67 -12.87
N SER A 42 13.23 28.00 -13.00
CA SER A 42 13.73 28.69 -14.20
C SER A 42 15.24 28.87 -14.06
N LEU A 43 16.01 28.12 -14.84
CA LEU A 43 17.38 28.49 -15.19
C LEU A 43 17.35 29.31 -16.50
N THR A 44 16.73 30.48 -16.48
CA THR A 44 16.83 31.44 -17.60
C THR A 44 18.05 32.35 -17.49
N THR A 45 18.96 32.06 -16.57
CA THR A 45 20.29 32.64 -16.58
C THR A 45 21.31 31.53 -16.65
N SER A 46 22.00 31.47 -17.79
CA SER A 46 23.31 30.86 -18.01
C SER A 46 24.36 31.53 -17.11
N SER A 47 24.08 31.73 -15.83
CA SER A 47 25.01 32.27 -14.85
C SER A 47 25.30 31.14 -13.89
N SER A 48 26.45 30.52 -14.12
CA SER A 48 27.30 29.83 -13.16
C SER A 48 26.62 29.27 -11.90
N LEU A 49 26.83 27.99 -11.63
CA LEU A 49 26.66 27.41 -10.29
C LEU A 49 27.52 28.13 -9.20
N ALA A 50 28.33 29.13 -9.55
CA ALA A 50 29.01 30.01 -8.61
C ALA A 50 28.06 31.11 -8.05
N PRO A 51 27.98 31.26 -6.73
CA PRO A 51 27.23 32.34 -6.10
C PRO A 51 27.84 33.71 -6.44
N GLN A 52 27.00 34.68 -6.81
CA GLN A 52 27.41 36.07 -7.07
C GLN A 52 27.44 36.95 -5.81
N THR A 53 27.58 36.37 -4.61
CA THR A 53 27.72 37.13 -3.37
C THR A 53 28.87 36.58 -2.54
N THR A 54 29.86 37.43 -2.29
CA THR A 54 31.14 37.11 -1.65
C THR A 54 31.06 36.84 -0.14
N ASN A 55 29.87 36.72 0.44
CA ASN A 55 29.69 36.43 1.86
C ASN A 55 28.71 35.24 2.03
N ASP A 56 29.21 34.16 2.63
CA ASP A 56 28.50 32.93 3.01
C ASP A 56 27.78 32.14 1.91
N THR A 57 28.55 31.71 0.92
CA THR A 57 28.16 30.56 0.09
C THR A 57 28.04 29.33 1.00
N ALA A 58 26.82 28.82 1.22
CA ALA A 58 26.59 27.67 2.09
C ALA A 58 27.59 26.53 1.76
N SER A 59 28.26 26.00 2.79
CA SER A 59 29.38 25.04 2.66
C SER A 59 29.09 23.86 1.72
N ILE A 60 27.82 23.48 1.59
CA ILE A 60 27.34 22.39 0.72
C ILE A 60 27.72 22.57 -0.76
N TYR A 61 27.86 23.81 -1.26
CA TYR A 61 28.23 24.07 -2.66
C TYR A 61 29.69 23.75 -2.99
N LYS A 62 30.53 23.47 -1.98
CA LYS A 62 31.91 23.05 -2.16
C LYS A 62 32.04 21.55 -2.41
N LEU A 63 30.95 20.79 -2.23
CA LEU A 63 30.93 19.35 -2.44
C LEU A 63 30.73 19.02 -3.93
N PRO A 64 31.28 17.88 -4.41
CA PRO A 64 30.96 17.37 -5.75
C PRO A 64 29.44 17.14 -5.91
N PRO A 65 28.86 17.38 -7.10
CA PRO A 65 27.43 17.19 -7.35
C PRO A 65 26.91 15.79 -7.00
N GLU A 66 27.74 14.76 -7.16
CA GLU A 66 27.43 13.37 -6.83
C GLU A 66 27.24 13.23 -5.31
N VAL A 67 28.16 13.80 -4.52
CA VAL A 67 28.10 13.78 -3.06
C VAL A 67 26.88 14.55 -2.55
N ILE A 68 26.56 15.69 -3.16
CA ILE A 68 25.34 16.44 -2.83
C ILE A 68 24.11 15.59 -3.13
N SER A 69 24.06 14.93 -4.29
CA SER A 69 22.94 14.08 -4.68
C SER A 69 22.76 12.92 -3.71
N ASP A 70 23.84 12.25 -3.31
CA ASP A 70 23.81 11.14 -2.34
C ASP A 70 23.31 11.61 -0.97
N ILE A 71 23.85 12.72 -0.45
CA ILE A 71 23.40 13.31 0.82
C ILE A 71 21.90 13.62 0.77
N VAL A 72 21.46 14.28 -0.30
CA VAL A 72 20.06 14.69 -0.46
C VAL A 72 19.13 13.49 -0.60
N LEU A 73 19.57 12.40 -1.24
CA LEU A 73 18.79 11.16 -1.37
C LEU A 73 18.70 10.36 -0.07
N LEU A 74 19.66 10.51 0.84
CA LEU A 74 19.62 9.93 2.19
C LEU A 74 18.66 10.67 3.14
N LEU A 75 18.23 11.88 2.80
CA LEU A 75 17.23 12.60 3.59
C LEU A 75 15.88 11.90 3.50
N ASP A 76 15.20 11.78 4.64
CA ASP A 76 13.79 11.39 4.66
C ASP A 76 12.94 12.44 3.91
N VAL A 77 11.75 12.05 3.45
CA VAL A 77 10.88 12.91 2.63
C VAL A 77 10.61 14.25 3.32
N LYS A 78 10.40 14.28 4.65
CA LYS A 78 10.16 15.53 5.37
C LYS A 78 11.41 16.42 5.37
N SER A 79 12.56 15.86 5.74
CA SER A 79 13.85 16.55 5.77
C SER A 79 14.27 17.04 4.39
N PHE A 80 14.04 16.26 3.34
CA PHE A 80 14.26 16.66 1.94
C PHE A 80 13.43 17.89 1.57
N HIS A 81 12.14 17.90 1.89
CA HIS A 81 11.28 19.04 1.57
C HIS A 81 11.69 20.29 2.36
N ASN A 82 12.02 20.14 3.65
CA ASN A 82 12.57 21.23 4.45
C ASN A 82 13.86 21.78 3.83
N PHE A 83 14.81 20.91 3.48
CA PHE A 83 16.05 21.27 2.80
C PHE A 83 15.79 22.03 1.49
N ARG A 84 14.93 21.48 0.63
CA ARG A 84 14.52 22.06 -0.66
C ARG A 84 13.89 23.44 -0.50
N ASP A 85 13.13 23.67 0.57
CA ASP A 85 12.38 24.90 0.77
C ASP A 85 13.14 25.99 1.54
N THR A 86 14.34 25.71 2.05
CA THR A 86 15.19 26.71 2.73
C THR A 86 15.73 27.81 1.81
N SER A 87 16.00 27.51 0.53
CA SER A 87 16.50 28.51 -0.43
C SER A 87 16.16 28.16 -1.88
N HIS A 88 16.14 29.17 -2.76
CA HIS A 88 15.93 28.96 -4.19
C HIS A 88 17.01 28.04 -4.81
N GLN A 89 18.26 28.19 -4.38
CA GLN A 89 19.37 27.42 -4.94
C GLN A 89 19.32 25.94 -4.53
N LEU A 90 19.02 25.63 -3.26
CA LEU A 90 18.82 24.25 -2.82
C LEU A 90 17.58 23.62 -3.46
N ARG A 91 16.54 24.42 -3.76
CA ARG A 91 15.42 23.98 -4.59
C ARG A 91 15.85 23.56 -6.00
N CYS A 92 16.70 24.34 -6.66
CA CYS A 92 17.24 23.99 -7.97
C CYS A 92 18.06 22.70 -7.92
N ILE A 93 18.91 22.53 -6.90
CA ILE A 93 19.71 21.30 -6.71
C ILE A 93 18.78 20.09 -6.53
N ALA A 94 17.84 20.16 -5.58
CA ALA A 94 16.90 19.07 -5.32
C ALA A 94 16.07 18.70 -6.55
N ASN A 95 15.59 19.70 -7.31
CA ASN A 95 14.84 19.50 -8.55
C ASN A 95 15.70 18.97 -9.72
N GLY A 96 17.02 19.12 -9.62
CA GLY A 96 17.99 18.58 -10.58
C GLY A 96 18.23 17.07 -10.42
N ILE A 97 17.93 16.51 -9.24
CA ILE A 97 18.18 15.08 -8.94
C ILE A 97 17.20 14.20 -9.75
N PRO A 98 17.69 13.32 -10.64
CA PRO A 98 16.83 12.48 -11.47
C PRO A 98 15.89 11.58 -10.67
N GLN A 99 16.36 10.96 -9.58
CA GLN A 99 15.59 10.04 -8.75
C GLN A 99 14.37 10.75 -8.13
N TYR A 100 14.58 11.96 -7.59
CA TYR A 100 13.50 12.82 -7.10
C TYR A 100 12.48 13.11 -8.22
N ARG A 101 12.95 13.51 -9.41
CA ARG A 101 12.06 13.83 -10.54
C ARG A 101 11.21 12.63 -10.94
N HIS A 102 11.80 11.44 -11.04
CA HIS A 102 11.05 10.23 -11.39
C HIS A 102 9.97 9.90 -10.36
N VAL A 103 10.31 9.95 -9.06
CA VAL A 103 9.33 9.73 -7.98
C VAL A 103 8.24 10.79 -8.01
N ALA A 104 8.60 12.06 -8.17
CA ALA A 104 7.63 13.14 -8.23
C ALA A 104 6.72 13.04 -9.47
N GLN A 105 7.21 12.55 -10.61
CA GLN A 105 6.42 12.44 -11.84
C GLN A 105 5.50 11.22 -11.84
N HIS A 106 6.01 10.05 -11.44
CA HIS A 106 5.30 8.77 -11.61
C HIS A 106 4.81 8.17 -10.29
N GLY A 107 5.43 8.54 -9.17
CA GLY A 107 5.19 7.99 -7.84
C GLY A 107 4.61 8.98 -6.82
N PHE A 108 4.07 10.12 -7.27
CA PHE A 108 3.60 11.22 -6.41
C PHE A 108 2.56 10.81 -5.37
N GLU A 109 1.76 9.78 -5.67
CA GLU A 109 0.80 9.22 -4.72
C GLU A 109 1.47 8.71 -3.44
N GLY A 110 2.69 8.17 -3.54
CA GLY A 110 3.47 7.72 -2.38
C GLY A 110 3.86 8.87 -1.48
N ILE A 111 4.35 9.98 -2.04
CA ILE A 111 4.72 11.19 -1.28
C ILE A 111 3.48 11.74 -0.54
N LYS A 112 2.34 11.85 -1.23
CA LYS A 112 1.08 12.30 -0.62
C LYS A 112 0.61 11.37 0.48
N ALA A 113 0.72 10.06 0.27
CA ALA A 113 0.32 9.07 1.25
C ALA A 113 1.17 9.16 2.52
N LEU A 114 2.50 9.21 2.38
CA LEU A 114 3.44 9.38 3.49
C LEU A 114 3.17 10.66 4.29
N ALA A 115 2.89 11.77 3.61
CA ALA A 115 2.55 13.02 4.28
C ALA A 115 1.22 12.92 5.05
N ARG A 116 0.22 12.25 4.49
CA ARG A 116 -1.10 12.07 5.12
C ARG A 116 -1.10 11.12 6.30
N THR A 117 -0.22 10.12 6.30
CA THR A 117 -0.08 9.14 7.39
C THR A 117 0.96 9.56 8.43
N GLY A 118 1.67 10.66 8.21
CA GLY A 118 2.74 11.13 9.11
C GLY A 118 4.05 10.34 8.98
N LEU A 119 4.20 9.51 7.94
CA LEU A 119 5.35 8.64 7.73
C LEU A 119 6.49 9.27 6.93
N SER A 120 6.34 10.51 6.45
CA SER A 120 7.41 11.23 5.74
C SER A 120 8.77 11.29 6.46
N PRO A 121 8.87 11.31 7.81
CA PRO A 121 10.16 11.27 8.52
C PRO A 121 10.89 9.92 8.50
N HIS A 122 10.24 8.85 8.01
CA HIS A 122 10.77 7.48 8.11
C HIS A 122 11.14 6.86 6.77
N VAL A 123 10.89 7.57 5.66
CA VAL A 123 11.07 7.07 4.30
C VAL A 123 11.87 8.09 3.50
N THR A 124 12.90 7.65 2.80
CA THR A 124 13.74 8.49 1.94
C THR A 124 13.25 8.52 0.49
N TYR A 125 13.78 9.45 -0.30
CA TYR A 125 13.56 9.45 -1.74
C TYR A 125 14.24 8.27 -2.45
N ASP A 126 15.36 7.76 -1.93
CA ASP A 126 15.98 6.53 -2.44
C ASP A 126 15.05 5.32 -2.25
N ASN A 127 14.40 5.18 -1.08
CA ASN A 127 13.43 4.12 -0.84
C ASN A 127 12.28 4.17 -1.86
N LEU A 128 11.68 5.34 -2.05
CA LEU A 128 10.59 5.53 -3.02
C LEU A 128 11.04 5.25 -4.45
N TYR A 129 12.24 5.69 -4.83
CA TYR A 129 12.80 5.46 -6.16
C TYR A 129 13.04 3.96 -6.40
N ARG A 130 13.64 3.23 -5.46
CA ARG A 130 13.84 1.78 -5.58
C ARG A 130 12.53 1.01 -5.74
N VAL A 131 11.52 1.33 -4.92
CA VAL A 131 10.20 0.69 -4.98
C VAL A 131 9.45 1.01 -6.27
N LEU A 132 9.59 2.24 -6.78
CA LEU A 132 8.99 2.63 -8.05
C LEU A 132 9.60 1.81 -9.21
N ASN A 133 10.89 1.51 -9.13
CA ASN A 133 11.63 0.77 -10.17
C ASN A 133 11.60 -0.76 -10.00
N THR A 134 10.99 -1.27 -8.94
CA THR A 134 10.87 -2.71 -8.69
C THR A 134 9.45 -3.14 -9.02
N GLU A 135 9.23 -4.17 -9.84
CA GLU A 135 7.87 -4.66 -10.13
C GLU A 135 7.38 -5.71 -9.12
N LYS A 136 8.34 -6.41 -8.49
CA LYS A 136 8.11 -7.60 -7.69
C LYS A 136 7.78 -7.26 -6.24
N CYS A 137 6.99 -8.12 -5.62
CA CYS A 137 6.77 -8.20 -4.19
C CYS A 137 8.07 -8.58 -3.52
N THR A 138 8.44 -7.85 -2.46
CA THR A 138 9.69 -8.08 -1.72
C THR A 138 9.69 -9.44 -1.01
N MET A 139 8.50 -9.94 -0.64
CA MET A 139 8.34 -11.16 0.15
C MET A 139 8.33 -12.43 -0.71
N CYS A 140 7.52 -12.44 -1.78
CA CYS A 140 7.27 -13.66 -2.56
C CYS A 140 7.77 -13.59 -4.02
N GLY A 141 8.24 -12.44 -4.49
CA GLY A 141 8.73 -12.27 -5.87
C GLY A 141 7.65 -12.17 -6.95
N GLU A 142 6.38 -12.46 -6.66
CA GLU A 142 5.26 -12.21 -7.58
C GLU A 142 5.01 -10.71 -7.78
N PHE A 143 4.12 -10.32 -8.70
CA PHE A 143 3.84 -8.91 -8.94
C PHE A 143 3.33 -8.18 -7.68
N GLY A 144 4.01 -7.10 -7.30
CA GLY A 144 3.67 -6.30 -6.13
C GLY A 144 2.93 -5.03 -6.51
N SER A 145 1.59 -5.06 -6.51
CA SER A 145 0.77 -3.90 -6.89
C SER A 145 0.63 -2.81 -5.82
N LEU A 146 1.09 -3.10 -4.60
CA LEU A 146 0.88 -2.27 -3.42
C LEU A 146 2.21 -1.73 -2.88
N LEU A 147 2.15 -0.52 -2.33
CA LEU A 147 3.19 0.05 -1.49
C LEU A 147 2.70 0.08 -0.05
N PHE A 148 3.35 -0.69 0.81
CA PHE A 148 3.20 -0.61 2.25
C PHE A 148 4.03 0.57 2.77
N LEU A 149 3.34 1.60 3.23
CA LEU A 149 3.94 2.90 3.57
C LEU A 149 4.92 2.85 4.76
N PRO A 150 4.64 2.12 5.87
CA PRO A 150 5.47 2.18 7.08
C PRO A 150 6.95 1.84 6.86
N THR A 151 7.23 0.90 5.97
CA THR A 151 8.60 0.45 5.64
C THR A 151 8.99 0.80 4.21
N CYS A 152 8.12 1.49 3.46
CA CYS A 152 8.26 1.68 2.03
C CYS A 152 8.59 0.36 1.30
N THR A 153 7.77 -0.67 1.54
CA THR A 153 7.96 -2.01 0.98
C THR A 153 6.95 -2.27 -0.13
N ARG A 154 7.42 -2.78 -1.27
CA ARG A 154 6.53 -3.25 -2.33
C ARG A 154 6.00 -4.65 -2.00
N CYS A 155 4.69 -4.82 -2.06
CA CYS A 155 4.05 -6.09 -1.73
C CYS A 155 2.84 -6.41 -2.63
N CYS A 156 2.48 -7.68 -2.71
CA CYS A 156 1.22 -8.12 -3.29
C CYS A 156 0.12 -8.19 -2.21
N TYR A 157 -1.15 -8.28 -2.63
CA TYR A 157 -2.28 -8.35 -1.70
C TYR A 157 -2.24 -9.61 -0.80
N ASN A 158 -1.73 -10.73 -1.31
CA ASN A 158 -1.60 -11.94 -0.51
C ASN A 158 -0.57 -11.80 0.63
N CYS A 159 0.62 -11.25 0.33
CA CYS A 159 1.62 -11.01 1.36
C CYS A 159 1.15 -9.94 2.36
N LEU A 160 0.45 -8.90 1.92
CA LEU A 160 -0.15 -7.92 2.83
C LEU A 160 -1.05 -8.59 3.89
N ARG A 161 -1.75 -9.65 3.50
CA ARG A 161 -2.65 -10.43 4.37
C ARG A 161 -1.91 -11.33 5.34
N GLU A 162 -0.89 -12.03 4.86
CA GLU A 162 -0.33 -13.18 5.58
C GLU A 162 1.00 -12.85 6.27
N GLU A 163 1.79 -11.92 5.73
CA GLU A 163 3.15 -11.66 6.24
C GLU A 163 3.12 -10.80 7.49
N SER A 164 3.81 -11.24 8.54
CA SER A 164 3.89 -10.53 9.82
C SER A 164 4.64 -9.19 9.72
N GLU A 165 5.58 -9.08 8.78
CA GLU A 165 6.35 -7.86 8.52
C GLU A 165 5.49 -6.70 7.97
N LEU A 166 4.33 -7.02 7.41
CA LEU A 166 3.37 -6.06 6.86
C LEU A 166 2.18 -5.82 7.80
N ALA A 167 2.34 -6.13 9.08
CA ALA A 167 1.28 -6.04 10.07
C ALA A 167 1.25 -4.68 10.78
N VAL A 168 0.06 -4.10 10.89
CA VAL A 168 -0.18 -2.85 11.62
C VAL A 168 -1.25 -3.10 12.67
N VAL A 169 -1.00 -2.57 13.86
CA VAL A 169 -1.86 -2.71 15.05
C VAL A 169 -2.36 -1.35 15.47
N GLU A 170 -3.63 -1.21 15.84
CA GLU A 170 -4.10 0.05 16.43
C GLU A 170 -3.45 0.28 17.81
N ASN A 171 -3.04 1.52 18.05
CA ASN A 171 -2.33 1.95 19.26
C ASN A 171 -3.09 1.59 20.55
N HIS A 172 -4.43 1.67 20.52
CA HIS A 172 -5.30 1.23 21.61
C HIS A 172 -5.03 -0.23 22.01
N HIS A 173 -4.93 -1.15 21.05
CA HIS A 173 -4.66 -2.56 21.36
C HIS A 173 -3.28 -2.75 21.98
N VAL A 174 -2.28 -1.99 21.53
CA VAL A 174 -0.92 -2.04 22.10
C VAL A 174 -0.89 -1.47 23.52
N TYR A 175 -1.61 -0.38 23.77
CA TYR A 175 -1.74 0.22 25.11
C TYR A 175 -2.40 -0.75 26.09
N HIS A 176 -3.50 -1.38 25.69
CA HIS A 176 -4.17 -2.41 26.50
C HIS A 176 -3.28 -3.63 26.75
N LEU A 177 -2.56 -4.11 25.73
CA LEU A 177 -1.57 -5.17 25.89
C LEU A 177 -0.45 -4.76 26.87
N GLY A 178 0.00 -3.51 26.83
CA GLY A 178 1.01 -3.00 27.75
C GLY A 178 0.56 -3.03 29.22
N ILE A 179 -0.68 -2.67 29.51
CA ILE A 179 -1.26 -2.75 30.87
C ILE A 179 -1.39 -4.19 31.33
N LEU A 180 -1.96 -5.07 30.48
CA LEU A 180 -2.16 -6.48 30.82
C LEU A 180 -0.83 -7.20 31.10
N LEU A 181 0.20 -6.85 30.35
CA LEU A 181 1.52 -7.48 30.47
C LEU A 181 2.43 -6.79 31.50
N ASP A 182 2.04 -5.65 32.09
CA ASP A 182 2.84 -4.90 33.07
C ASP A 182 3.23 -5.78 34.28
N HIS A 183 2.28 -6.59 34.77
CA HIS A 183 2.51 -7.54 35.87
C HIS A 183 3.43 -8.72 35.50
N ILE A 184 3.62 -8.99 34.20
CA ILE A 184 4.41 -10.12 33.68
C ILE A 184 5.80 -9.65 33.21
N MET A 185 5.94 -8.37 32.85
CA MET A 185 7.08 -7.86 32.08
C MET A 185 8.13 -7.06 32.87
N ASP A 186 8.05 -6.97 34.19
CA ASP A 186 9.07 -6.38 35.09
C ASP A 186 9.67 -5.05 34.56
N GLY A 187 8.80 -4.14 34.10
CA GLY A 187 9.16 -2.78 33.69
C GLY A 187 9.72 -2.60 32.27
N ASP A 188 9.76 -3.65 31.44
CA ASP A 188 10.29 -3.60 30.06
C ASP A 188 9.21 -3.16 29.02
N ILE A 189 8.32 -2.24 29.41
CA ILE A 189 7.27 -1.71 28.54
C ILE A 189 7.92 -0.79 27.51
N PRO A 190 7.68 -0.98 26.19
CA PRO A 190 8.20 -0.07 25.18
C PRO A 190 7.73 1.35 25.45
N SER A 191 8.67 2.28 25.55
CA SER A 191 8.34 3.68 25.55
C SER A 191 7.65 4.02 24.21
N ARG A 192 6.64 4.90 24.27
CA ARG A 192 5.96 5.42 23.07
C ARG A 192 6.93 6.03 22.04
N THR A 193 8.15 6.36 22.46
CA THR A 193 9.23 6.88 21.61
C THR A 193 9.89 5.85 20.70
N ASP A 194 9.77 4.55 20.99
CA ASP A 194 10.49 3.50 20.26
C ASP A 194 9.68 2.97 19.06
N CYS A 195 8.38 3.27 19.02
CA CYS A 195 7.47 2.84 17.98
C CYS A 195 7.24 3.93 16.93
N ARG A 196 7.27 3.56 15.65
CA ARG A 196 6.76 4.43 14.59
C ARG A 196 5.24 4.45 14.65
N ILE A 197 4.68 5.64 14.83
CA ILE A 197 3.24 5.87 14.88
C ILE A 197 2.78 6.47 13.55
N LEU A 198 1.74 5.89 12.95
CA LEU A 198 1.11 6.42 11.74
C LEU A 198 -0.35 6.78 11.97
N THR A 199 -0.82 7.87 11.36
CA THR A 199 -2.25 8.19 11.32
C THR A 199 -2.94 7.27 10.32
N MET A 200 -3.99 6.57 10.75
CA MET A 200 -4.73 5.65 9.87
C MET A 200 -6.00 6.27 9.29
N GLN A 201 -6.38 5.80 8.11
CA GLN A 201 -7.66 6.14 7.49
C GLN A 201 -8.81 5.61 8.36
N ASN A 202 -9.87 6.39 8.52
CA ASN A 202 -11.07 5.93 9.20
C ASN A 202 -11.73 4.85 8.35
N TRP A 203 -11.80 3.62 8.85
CA TRP A 203 -12.42 2.54 8.12
C TRP A 203 -13.95 2.70 7.99
N ALA A 204 -14.63 3.14 9.05
CA ALA A 204 -16.08 3.39 9.02
C ALA A 204 -16.45 4.55 8.07
N ASN A 205 -15.51 5.46 7.84
CA ASN A 205 -15.63 6.53 6.84
C ASN A 205 -14.32 6.71 6.07
N PRO A 206 -14.08 5.93 5.00
CA PRO A 206 -12.82 5.95 4.24
C PRO A 206 -12.47 7.31 3.63
N MET A 207 -13.39 8.29 3.61
CA MET A 207 -13.10 9.64 3.15
C MET A 207 -12.35 10.49 4.20
N MET A 208 -12.27 10.03 5.45
CA MET A 208 -11.67 10.78 6.56
C MET A 208 -10.46 10.06 7.14
N MET A 209 -9.48 10.84 7.58
CA MET A 209 -8.45 10.35 8.52
C MET A 209 -9.03 10.43 9.93
N ARG A 210 -8.85 9.40 10.75
CA ARG A 210 -9.27 9.46 12.16
C ARG A 210 -8.11 10.06 12.96
N LYS A 211 -8.32 11.23 13.58
CA LYS A 211 -7.25 11.99 14.25
C LYS A 211 -6.63 11.23 15.44
N ASP A 212 -7.41 10.38 16.09
CA ASP A 212 -7.00 9.68 17.31
C ASP A 212 -6.66 8.19 17.07
N THR A 213 -6.76 7.71 15.82
CA THR A 213 -6.36 6.34 15.49
C THR A 213 -4.94 6.34 14.96
N ALA A 214 -4.05 5.92 15.84
CA ALA A 214 -2.64 5.64 15.56
C ALA A 214 -2.46 4.15 15.25
N GLY A 215 -1.69 3.84 14.21
CA GLY A 215 -1.17 2.50 13.96
C GLY A 215 0.26 2.36 14.47
N ILE A 216 0.63 1.16 14.90
CA ILE A 216 2.00 0.76 15.25
C ILE A 216 2.37 -0.42 14.36
N LEU A 217 3.58 -0.40 13.82
CA LEU A 217 4.12 -1.50 13.02
C LEU A 217 4.48 -2.68 13.92
N ALA A 218 4.09 -3.90 13.53
CA ALA A 218 4.36 -5.09 14.32
C ALA A 218 5.86 -5.39 14.50
N THR A 219 6.70 -5.00 13.54
CA THR A 219 8.16 -5.12 13.67
C THR A 219 8.74 -4.21 14.75
N ASP A 220 8.04 -3.12 15.07
CA ASP A 220 8.46 -2.15 16.08
C ASP A 220 7.91 -2.51 17.47
N ILE A 221 6.92 -3.42 17.55
CA ILE A 221 6.49 -4.02 18.81
C ILE A 221 7.66 -4.85 19.37
N PRO A 222 8.08 -4.64 20.63
CA PRO A 222 9.21 -5.35 21.21
C PRO A 222 9.15 -6.86 21.06
N ARG A 223 10.34 -7.45 20.87
CA ARG A 223 10.53 -8.90 20.70
C ARG A 223 9.91 -9.72 21.84
N ARG A 224 9.83 -9.18 23.06
CA ARG A 224 9.27 -9.85 24.24
C ARG A 224 7.74 -9.96 24.21
N ILE A 225 7.02 -8.93 23.73
CA ILE A 225 5.57 -9.00 23.48
C ILE A 225 5.28 -10.02 22.35
N ARG A 226 6.11 -10.03 21.30
CA ARG A 226 6.05 -11.06 20.24
C ARG A 226 6.39 -12.47 20.75
N LEU A 227 7.17 -12.60 21.82
CA LEU A 227 7.58 -13.88 22.41
C LEU A 227 6.56 -14.40 23.43
N LEU A 228 5.91 -13.53 24.20
CA LEU A 228 4.81 -13.90 25.09
C LEU A 228 3.61 -14.44 24.29
N ALA A 229 3.33 -13.82 23.13
CA ALA A 229 2.43 -14.36 22.10
C ALA A 229 2.80 -15.79 21.62
N HIS A 230 4.05 -16.20 21.79
CA HIS A 230 4.60 -17.46 21.28
C HIS A 230 4.66 -18.57 22.36
N ILE A 231 4.86 -18.22 23.64
CA ILE A 231 5.08 -19.17 24.75
C ILE A 231 3.76 -19.83 25.23
N GLU A 232 2.60 -19.17 25.10
CA GLU A 232 1.29 -19.69 25.58
C GLU A 232 0.61 -20.73 24.68
N GLY A 233 1.37 -21.43 23.83
CA GLY A 233 1.06 -22.77 23.29
C GLY A 233 -0.23 -23.01 22.48
N ASN A 234 -1.25 -22.16 22.49
CA ASN A 234 -2.48 -22.36 21.71
C ASN A 234 -3.39 -21.12 21.58
N ARG A 235 -2.90 -19.91 21.87
CA ARG A 235 -3.66 -18.68 21.62
C ARG A 235 -2.73 -17.65 21.04
N ARG A 236 -2.70 -17.63 19.71
CA ARG A 236 -2.38 -16.45 18.93
C ARG A 236 -2.74 -15.18 19.72
N VAL A 237 -1.75 -14.44 20.24
CA VAL A 237 -1.84 -12.98 20.10
C VAL A 237 -1.67 -12.76 18.61
N ASP A 238 -2.77 -13.02 17.91
CA ASP A 238 -2.84 -12.97 16.49
C ASP A 238 -2.53 -11.51 16.16
N LEU A 239 -1.42 -11.25 15.48
CA LEU A 239 -1.31 -10.12 14.55
C LEU A 239 -2.35 -10.34 13.44
N HIS A 240 -3.63 -10.35 13.84
CA HIS A 240 -4.69 -11.16 13.30
C HIS A 240 -4.79 -10.97 11.79
N LYS A 241 -5.05 -12.04 11.04
CA LYS A 241 -5.43 -11.93 9.62
C LYS A 241 -6.57 -10.93 9.42
N GLY A 242 -7.39 -10.72 10.45
CA GLY A 242 -8.47 -9.76 10.45
C GLY A 242 -8.16 -8.33 10.88
N TRP A 243 -6.90 -8.03 11.17
CA TRP A 243 -6.39 -6.64 11.18
C TRP A 243 -5.98 -6.18 9.78
N LEU A 244 -6.35 -6.93 8.73
CA LEU A 244 -6.13 -6.51 7.36
C LEU A 244 -6.66 -5.11 7.06
N HIS A 245 -7.70 -4.65 7.76
CA HIS A 245 -8.20 -3.28 7.61
C HIS A 245 -7.15 -2.22 8.02
N TYR A 246 -6.40 -2.41 9.11
CA TYR A 246 -5.29 -1.52 9.48
C TYR A 246 -4.12 -1.61 8.49
N ARG A 247 -3.80 -2.83 8.05
CA ARG A 247 -2.73 -3.07 7.05
C ARG A 247 -3.06 -2.41 5.71
N SER A 248 -4.30 -2.54 5.26
CA SER A 248 -4.81 -1.94 4.02
C SER A 248 -4.89 -0.42 4.13
N ALA A 249 -5.31 0.11 5.28
CA ALA A 249 -5.30 1.55 5.55
C ALA A 249 -3.88 2.17 5.57
N ALA A 250 -2.84 1.35 5.70
CA ALA A 250 -1.44 1.73 5.61
C ALA A 250 -0.81 1.46 4.22
N CYS A 251 -1.60 1.05 3.24
CA CYS A 251 -1.15 0.73 1.88
C CYS A 251 -1.80 1.64 0.84
N ILE A 252 -1.09 1.84 -0.28
CA ILE A 252 -1.66 2.40 -1.51
C ILE A 252 -1.42 1.47 -2.69
N ALA A 253 -2.27 1.54 -3.70
CA ALA A 253 -1.93 1.01 -5.02
C ALA A 253 -0.78 1.84 -5.60
N TYR A 254 0.29 1.20 -6.05
CA TYR A 254 1.50 1.90 -6.48
C TYR A 254 1.97 1.44 -7.86
N PRO A 255 2.27 2.37 -8.79
CA PRO A 255 2.62 2.01 -10.16
C PRO A 255 4.06 1.49 -10.28
N THR A 256 4.31 0.72 -11.34
CA THR A 256 5.65 0.43 -11.86
C THR A 256 5.81 1.03 -13.25
N PRO A 257 6.59 2.10 -13.44
CA PRO A 257 7.04 2.49 -14.77
C PRO A 257 7.93 1.39 -15.39
N ASN A 258 7.56 0.98 -16.60
CA ASN A 258 8.42 0.23 -17.51
C ASN A 258 9.03 1.25 -18.49
N TRP A 259 10.27 1.68 -18.23
CA TRP A 259 10.89 2.72 -19.04
C TRP A 259 11.25 2.28 -20.46
N TRP A 260 11.38 0.97 -20.69
CA TRP A 260 11.76 0.39 -21.97
C TRP A 260 10.58 0.45 -22.93
N LYS A 261 9.38 0.23 -22.39
CA LYS A 261 8.10 0.33 -23.11
C LYS A 261 7.44 1.70 -22.98
N MET A 262 8.03 2.62 -22.21
CA MET A 262 7.44 3.91 -21.82
C MET A 262 5.98 3.77 -21.32
N LYS A 263 5.69 2.68 -20.60
CA LYS A 263 4.36 2.34 -20.10
C LYS A 263 4.37 2.22 -18.59
N VAL A 264 3.34 2.72 -17.93
CA VAL A 264 3.16 2.58 -16.48
C VAL A 264 2.25 1.39 -16.20
N GLU A 265 2.79 0.36 -15.57
CA GLU A 265 2.04 -0.83 -15.17
C GLU A 265 1.44 -0.61 -13.77
N ARG A 266 0.12 -0.78 -13.65
CA ARG A 266 -0.62 -0.62 -12.38
C ARG A 266 -1.20 -1.94 -11.87
N GLY A 267 -0.95 -3.02 -12.60
CA GLY A 267 -1.61 -4.31 -12.42
C GLY A 267 -3.05 -4.33 -12.94
N VAL A 268 -3.53 -5.54 -13.19
CA VAL A 268 -4.90 -5.85 -13.61
C VAL A 268 -5.52 -6.88 -12.69
N SER A 269 -6.85 -6.85 -12.55
CA SER A 269 -7.64 -7.82 -11.80
C SER A 269 -8.51 -8.65 -12.75
N CYS A 270 -8.89 -9.85 -12.32
CA CYS A 270 -9.65 -10.80 -13.12
C CYS A 270 -11.16 -10.57 -13.02
N LYS A 271 -11.84 -10.35 -14.16
CA LYS A 271 -13.32 -10.28 -14.23
C LYS A 271 -13.96 -11.61 -13.81
N GLY A 272 -13.29 -12.73 -14.10
CA GLY A 272 -13.71 -14.08 -13.69
C GLY A 272 -13.73 -14.24 -12.17
N CYS A 273 -12.65 -13.85 -11.48
CA CYS A 273 -12.60 -13.87 -10.01
C CYS A 273 -13.64 -12.94 -9.38
N GLU A 274 -13.90 -11.77 -9.97
CA GLU A 274 -14.99 -10.87 -9.53
C GLU A 274 -16.37 -11.54 -9.68
N LYS A 275 -16.63 -12.19 -10.82
CA LYS A 275 -17.88 -12.93 -11.04
C LYS A 275 -18.03 -14.09 -10.04
N ALA A 276 -16.98 -14.89 -9.85
CA ALA A 276 -16.97 -16.00 -8.90
C ALA A 276 -17.23 -15.53 -7.46
N PHE A 277 -16.61 -14.42 -7.06
CA PHE A 277 -16.83 -13.81 -5.76
C PHE A 277 -18.29 -13.38 -5.57
N VAL A 278 -18.85 -12.66 -6.54
CA VAL A 278 -20.23 -12.17 -6.48
C VAL A 278 -21.23 -13.34 -6.43
N SER A 279 -21.05 -14.35 -7.29
CA SER A 279 -21.90 -15.55 -7.31
C SER A 279 -21.82 -16.35 -6.00
N GLY A 280 -20.61 -16.53 -5.45
CA GLY A 280 -20.41 -17.21 -4.17
C GLY A 280 -21.00 -16.45 -2.98
N ARG A 281 -20.95 -15.11 -3.00
CA ARG A 281 -21.56 -14.26 -1.98
C ARG A 281 -23.08 -14.41 -1.95
N PHE A 282 -23.75 -14.39 -3.11
CA PHE A 282 -25.20 -14.61 -3.17
C PHE A 282 -25.60 -15.99 -2.64
N GLY A 283 -24.75 -17.01 -2.85
CA GLY A 283 -24.90 -18.32 -2.22
C GLY A 283 -24.76 -18.26 -0.69
N ALA A 284 -23.73 -17.58 -0.16
CA ALA A 284 -23.48 -17.49 1.28
C ALA A 284 -24.52 -16.66 2.05
N MET A 285 -25.03 -15.56 1.48
CA MET A 285 -26.11 -14.76 2.09
C MET A 285 -27.40 -15.56 2.27
N SER A 286 -27.66 -16.56 1.42
CA SER A 286 -28.79 -17.47 1.61
C SER A 286 -28.60 -18.48 2.75
N GLN A 287 -27.39 -18.60 3.31
CA GLN A 287 -27.00 -19.61 4.30
C GLN A 287 -26.51 -19.04 5.65
N GLY A 288 -26.51 -17.72 5.85
CA GLY A 288 -26.38 -17.11 7.18
C GLY A 288 -25.03 -17.27 7.90
N PHE A 289 -23.94 -17.62 7.21
CA PHE A 289 -22.63 -17.83 7.85
C PHE A 289 -21.83 -16.52 8.00
N ALA A 290 -21.51 -16.16 9.24
CA ALA A 290 -20.44 -15.23 9.58
C ALA A 290 -19.08 -15.95 9.44
N LEU A 291 -18.41 -15.76 8.30
CA LEU A 291 -17.08 -16.32 8.07
C LEU A 291 -16.04 -15.53 8.88
N SER A 292 -15.40 -16.21 9.84
CA SER A 292 -14.33 -15.69 10.71
C SER A 292 -13.04 -15.36 9.94
N ASP A 293 -12.87 -15.92 8.74
CA ASP A 293 -11.74 -15.67 7.84
C ASP A 293 -12.18 -14.99 6.54
N ILE A 294 -11.27 -14.24 5.91
CA ILE A 294 -11.49 -13.66 4.58
C ILE A 294 -11.74 -14.82 3.61
N PRO A 295 -12.92 -14.87 2.95
CA PRO A 295 -13.24 -15.94 2.02
C PRO A 295 -12.13 -16.11 0.97
N ARG A 296 -11.72 -17.35 0.65
CA ARG A 296 -10.64 -17.60 -0.34
C ARG A 296 -10.92 -16.92 -1.69
N ASN A 297 -12.18 -16.84 -2.10
CA ASN A 297 -12.58 -16.12 -3.30
C ASN A 297 -12.39 -14.59 -3.20
N CYS A 298 -12.39 -13.96 -2.02
CA CYS A 298 -11.98 -12.55 -1.86
C CYS A 298 -10.51 -12.35 -2.20
N VAL A 299 -9.66 -13.33 -1.86
CA VAL A 299 -8.21 -13.26 -2.05
C VAL A 299 -7.89 -13.14 -3.52
N GLU A 300 -8.31 -14.12 -4.31
CA GLU A 300 -8.07 -14.17 -5.76
C GLU A 300 -8.65 -12.94 -6.47
N ARG A 301 -9.79 -12.46 -5.99
CA ARG A 301 -10.50 -11.29 -6.51
C ARG A 301 -9.78 -9.97 -6.28
N ASP A 302 -9.11 -9.84 -5.13
CA ASP A 302 -8.35 -8.63 -4.75
C ASP A 302 -6.86 -8.72 -5.12
N MET A 303 -6.41 -9.85 -5.65
CA MET A 303 -5.11 -9.94 -6.32
C MET A 303 -5.06 -9.02 -7.55
N SER A 304 -3.87 -8.49 -7.78
CA SER A 304 -3.53 -7.77 -9.01
C SER A 304 -2.34 -8.45 -9.65
N PHE A 305 -2.39 -8.60 -10.96
CA PHE A 305 -1.39 -9.31 -11.74
C PHE A 305 -0.66 -8.34 -12.66
N SER A 306 0.61 -8.61 -12.95
CA SER A 306 1.24 -8.05 -14.14
C SER A 306 0.56 -8.59 -15.38
N VAL A 307 0.80 -7.99 -16.55
CA VAL A 307 0.24 -8.50 -17.82
C VAL A 307 0.65 -9.97 -18.04
N ALA A 308 1.92 -10.30 -17.83
CA ALA A 308 2.41 -11.68 -17.94
C ALA A 308 1.86 -12.60 -16.85
N GLY A 309 1.72 -12.10 -15.62
CA GLY A 309 1.12 -12.86 -14.51
C GLY A 309 -0.36 -13.16 -14.74
N PHE A 310 -1.08 -12.24 -15.38
CA PHE A 310 -2.49 -12.42 -15.72
C PHE A 310 -2.69 -13.55 -16.72
N GLN A 311 -1.80 -13.66 -17.72
CA GLN A 311 -1.86 -14.75 -18.69
C GLN A 311 -1.72 -16.13 -18.01
N ARG A 312 -0.77 -16.27 -17.08
CA ARG A 312 -0.63 -17.50 -16.26
C ARG A 312 -1.87 -17.78 -15.41
N HIS A 313 -2.44 -16.74 -14.80
CA HIS A 313 -3.66 -16.88 -14.01
C HIS A 313 -4.85 -17.35 -14.87
N PHE A 314 -5.00 -16.80 -16.08
CA PHE A 314 -6.08 -17.11 -17.00
C PHE A 314 -6.17 -18.61 -17.32
N GLU A 315 -5.02 -19.29 -17.49
CA GLU A 315 -4.94 -20.74 -17.77
C GLU A 315 -5.67 -21.60 -16.71
N SER A 316 -5.73 -21.13 -15.46
CA SER A 316 -6.41 -21.82 -14.36
C SER A 316 -7.80 -21.26 -14.00
N CYS A 317 -8.21 -20.12 -14.59
CA CYS A 317 -9.42 -19.40 -14.18
C CYS A 317 -10.63 -19.77 -15.05
N GLU A 318 -11.37 -20.80 -14.65
CA GLU A 318 -12.57 -21.28 -15.37
C GLU A 318 -13.58 -20.14 -15.67
N HIS A 319 -13.77 -19.22 -14.70
CA HIS A 319 -14.69 -18.10 -14.85
C HIS A 319 -14.22 -17.08 -15.91
N ALA A 320 -12.91 -16.88 -16.04
CA ALA A 320 -12.35 -16.00 -17.06
C ALA A 320 -12.44 -16.63 -18.45
N THR A 321 -12.20 -17.94 -18.56
CA THR A 321 -12.36 -18.69 -19.81
C THR A 321 -13.78 -18.61 -20.33
N LYS A 322 -14.78 -18.83 -19.47
CA LYS A 322 -16.21 -18.67 -19.82
C LYS A 322 -16.56 -17.26 -20.31
N ILE A 323 -15.91 -16.22 -19.77
CA ILE A 323 -16.11 -14.84 -20.24
C ILE A 323 -15.54 -14.66 -21.65
N LEU A 324 -14.36 -15.21 -21.93
CA LEU A 324 -13.74 -15.15 -23.24
C LEU A 324 -14.57 -15.88 -24.30
N GLU A 325 -15.03 -17.10 -24.00
CA GLU A 325 -15.87 -17.89 -24.90
C GLU A 325 -17.19 -17.16 -25.23
N ALA A 326 -17.87 -16.63 -24.21
CA ALA A 326 -19.11 -15.87 -24.39
C ALA A 326 -18.94 -14.57 -25.19
N SER A 327 -17.72 -14.04 -25.25
CA SER A 327 -17.37 -12.85 -26.04
C SER A 327 -16.98 -13.15 -27.48
N GLU A 328 -17.09 -14.40 -27.93
CA GLU A 328 -16.55 -14.86 -29.22
C GLU A 328 -15.06 -14.51 -29.36
N HIS A 329 -14.28 -14.89 -28.35
CA HIS A 329 -12.83 -14.66 -28.27
C HIS A 329 -12.45 -13.16 -28.35
N GLY A 330 -13.27 -12.31 -27.74
CA GLY A 330 -13.04 -10.87 -27.65
C GLY A 330 -13.61 -10.07 -28.81
N SER A 331 -14.35 -10.69 -29.74
CA SER A 331 -15.01 -10.01 -30.86
C SER A 331 -16.25 -9.22 -30.43
N LYS A 332 -16.88 -9.63 -29.32
CA LYS A 332 -18.07 -8.98 -28.74
C LYS A 332 -17.75 -8.37 -27.38
N ASP A 333 -18.41 -7.27 -27.06
CA ASP A 333 -18.33 -6.67 -25.73
C ASP A 333 -18.92 -7.59 -24.66
N THR A 334 -18.25 -7.66 -23.52
CA THR A 334 -18.73 -8.42 -22.37
C THR A 334 -19.82 -7.63 -21.65
N ASN A 335 -20.90 -8.31 -21.24
CA ASN A 335 -21.93 -7.70 -20.39
C ASN A 335 -21.43 -7.58 -18.93
N ASP A 336 -20.47 -6.69 -18.72
CA ASP A 336 -19.80 -6.50 -17.44
C ASP A 336 -20.77 -5.97 -16.37
N SER A 337 -20.61 -6.51 -15.16
CA SER A 337 -21.37 -6.06 -13.99
C SER A 337 -21.09 -4.59 -13.67
N LYS A 338 -22.04 -3.92 -13.01
CA LYS A 338 -21.84 -2.54 -12.52
C LYS A 338 -20.60 -2.42 -11.63
N THR A 339 -20.26 -3.46 -10.86
CA THR A 339 -19.06 -3.49 -10.02
C THR A 339 -17.78 -3.41 -10.85
N ILE A 340 -17.65 -4.22 -11.91
CA ILE A 340 -16.50 -4.19 -12.81
C ILE A 340 -16.40 -2.84 -13.52
N LYS A 341 -17.52 -2.35 -14.09
CA LYS A 341 -17.59 -1.06 -14.79
C LYS A 341 -17.16 0.12 -13.92
N ASN A 342 -17.41 0.05 -12.61
CA ASN A 342 -17.02 1.08 -11.64
C ASN A 342 -15.67 0.82 -10.95
N GLY A 343 -14.85 -0.10 -11.48
CA GLY A 343 -13.51 -0.40 -10.94
C GLY A 343 -13.52 -1.16 -9.61
N GLY A 344 -14.49 -2.05 -9.39
CA GLY A 344 -14.60 -2.85 -8.17
C GLY A 344 -15.45 -2.22 -7.05
N ARG A 345 -16.19 -1.14 -7.33
CA ARG A 345 -17.09 -0.51 -6.34
C ARG A 345 -18.28 -1.44 -6.04
N LEU A 346 -18.27 -2.09 -4.89
CA LEU A 346 -19.44 -2.82 -4.36
C LEU A 346 -20.55 -1.81 -4.00
N ILE A 347 -21.77 -2.07 -4.47
CA ILE A 347 -22.95 -1.26 -4.16
C ILE A 347 -23.58 -1.88 -2.90
N GLY A 348 -23.18 -1.41 -1.71
CA GLY A 348 -23.77 -1.82 -0.43
C GLY A 348 -22.85 -1.54 0.76
N ARG A 349 -23.28 -0.66 1.69
CA ARG A 349 -22.62 -0.37 2.98
C ARG A 349 -22.78 -1.42 4.10
N PRO A 350 -23.79 -2.32 4.16
CA PRO A 350 -24.08 -3.08 5.39
C PRO A 350 -22.96 -4.02 5.87
N GLU A 351 -22.38 -4.80 4.95
CA GLU A 351 -21.45 -5.89 5.27
C GLU A 351 -20.09 -5.38 5.81
N MET A 352 -19.72 -4.13 5.53
CA MET A 352 -18.46 -3.54 6.02
C MET A 352 -18.54 -3.18 7.51
N CYS A 353 -19.74 -2.84 8.02
CA CYS A 353 -19.95 -2.59 9.44
C CYS A 353 -19.87 -3.89 10.25
N GLU A 354 -20.45 -4.98 9.73
CA GLU A 354 -20.52 -6.28 10.40
C GLU A 354 -19.12 -6.84 10.72
N TYR A 355 -18.17 -6.70 9.80
CA TYR A 355 -16.78 -7.14 10.03
C TYR A 355 -16.11 -6.37 11.18
N THR A 356 -16.23 -5.04 11.19
CA THR A 356 -15.65 -4.22 12.28
C THR A 356 -16.29 -4.49 13.63
N THR A 357 -17.60 -4.66 13.68
CA THR A 357 -18.29 -4.98 14.93
C THR A 357 -17.88 -6.35 15.46
N TRP A 358 -17.67 -7.32 14.56
CA TRP A 358 -17.17 -8.63 14.93
C TRP A 358 -15.74 -8.56 15.51
N HIS A 359 -14.82 -7.81 14.89
CA HIS A 359 -13.46 -7.63 15.43
C HIS A 359 -13.44 -6.99 16.81
N GLN A 360 -14.25 -5.95 17.01
CA GLN A 360 -14.35 -5.30 18.32
C GLN A 360 -14.88 -6.28 19.37
N PHE A 361 -15.86 -7.10 19.01
CA PHE A 361 -16.40 -8.14 19.89
C PHE A 361 -15.35 -9.20 20.23
N GLU A 362 -14.63 -9.74 19.25
CA GLU A 362 -13.58 -10.74 19.47
C GLU A 362 -12.42 -10.21 20.33
N PHE A 363 -12.03 -8.95 20.12
CA PHE A 363 -11.02 -8.29 20.97
C PHE A 363 -11.51 -8.15 22.41
N ASN A 364 -12.73 -7.67 22.62
CA ASN A 364 -13.30 -7.53 23.97
C ASN A 364 -13.40 -8.90 24.67
N ALA A 365 -13.87 -9.93 23.97
CA ALA A 365 -13.93 -11.29 24.50
C ALA A 365 -12.53 -11.87 24.79
N TRP A 366 -11.49 -11.44 24.07
CA TRP A 366 -10.11 -11.81 24.37
C TRP A 366 -9.61 -11.13 25.65
N VAL A 367 -9.85 -9.82 25.82
CA VAL A 367 -9.49 -9.08 27.04
C VAL A 367 -10.11 -9.75 28.28
N GLU A 368 -11.40 -10.06 28.23
CA GLU A 368 -12.12 -10.75 29.33
C GLU A 368 -11.50 -12.11 29.70
N ARG A 369 -10.92 -12.84 28.73
CA ARG A 369 -10.24 -14.13 28.98
C ARG A 369 -8.88 -13.97 29.61
N VAL A 370 -8.20 -12.84 29.37
CA VAL A 370 -6.88 -12.54 29.96
C VAL A 370 -7.04 -11.99 31.37
N ASP A 371 -8.04 -11.15 31.62
CA ASP A 371 -8.34 -10.61 32.96
C ASP A 371 -8.82 -11.67 33.97
N GLY A 372 -9.26 -12.85 33.49
CA GLY A 372 -9.75 -13.96 34.31
C GLY A 372 -8.69 -15.00 34.71
N LEU A 373 -7.43 -14.82 34.30
CA LEU A 373 -6.26 -15.64 34.68
C LEU A 373 -5.40 -14.88 35.68
#